data_AF-A0A7G9XNZ5-F1
#
_entry.id   AF-A0A7G9XNZ5-F1
#
_cell.length_a   1.000
_cell.length_b   1.000
_cell.length_c   1.000
_cell.angle_alpha   90.00
_cell.angle_beta   90.00
_cell.angle_gamma   90.00
#
_symmetry.space_group_name_H-M   'P 1'
#
loop_
_entity.id
_entity.type
_entity.pdbx_description
1 polymer ?
#
loop_
_entity_poly.entity_id
_entity_poly.type
_entity_poly.pdbx_seq_one_letter_code
_entity_poly.pdbx_strand_id
1 'polypeptide(L)'
;MLKRTILVGTVFGAVLALGLPFVGGGGPASGTSAHAEGGAMLPVAATSPVATTGRVGDTASALAAVAIAVESDALPAKPERDLRVDSEHLAQKPVPKPVVIPQSPAARRSGTAERVAARQAAGQSCPGNVGGSTPGAPGITSAGGVGGTTSADLQSFAAQYNAIRVANCLEPVPMSNFRYDACMEARLFWIAEDPSPDVNSAWGHNGTPRSDGAPAVGCDGNLAGGSGNSGATVAQKWWNSASHQKSLYRPTYSGSMGGVVICFAMVHGGLPNDGYGFARAAARWGGC
;
A
#
# COMPACT_ATOMS: atom_id res chain seq x y z
N MET A 1 -60.60 -11.34 14.93
CA MET A 1 -61.05 -10.01 14.47
C MET A 1 -60.15 -9.00 15.18
N LEU A 2 -59.36 -8.10 14.60
CA LEU A 2 -59.36 -7.44 13.30
C LEU A 2 -57.88 -7.17 12.91
N LYS A 3 -57.52 -7.43 11.66
CA LYS A 3 -56.20 -7.18 11.05
C LYS A 3 -56.07 -5.70 10.69
N ARG A 4 -54.88 -5.10 10.81
CA ARG A 4 -54.51 -3.90 10.04
C ARG A 4 -53.06 -3.99 9.54
N THR A 5 -52.97 -4.35 8.27
CA THR A 5 -51.83 -4.26 7.36
C THR A 5 -51.65 -2.81 6.94
N ILE A 6 -50.42 -2.30 6.87
CA ILE A 6 -50.10 -1.08 6.11
C ILE A 6 -49.00 -1.44 5.11
N LEU A 7 -49.33 -1.21 3.84
CA LEU A 7 -48.57 -1.55 2.64
C LEU A 7 -48.83 -0.40 1.65
N VAL A 8 -47.92 0.57 1.51
CA VAL A 8 -47.80 1.57 0.41
C VAL A 8 -46.40 2.21 0.58
N GLY A 9 -45.55 2.42 -0.41
CA GLY A 9 -45.63 2.25 -1.85
C GLY A 9 -44.30 2.66 -2.49
N THR A 10 -43.93 1.93 -3.54
CA THR A 10 -42.83 2.19 -4.47
C THR A 10 -43.10 3.43 -5.32
N VAL A 11 -42.09 4.29 -5.53
CA VAL A 11 -42.09 5.28 -6.63
C VAL A 11 -40.89 5.01 -7.53
N PHE A 12 -41.21 4.43 -8.69
CA PHE A 12 -40.39 4.46 -9.90
C PHE A 12 -40.65 5.78 -10.64
N GLY A 13 -39.64 6.37 -11.28
CA GLY A 13 -39.85 7.51 -12.17
C GLY A 13 -38.56 8.08 -12.74
N ALA A 14 -38.10 7.50 -13.84
CA ALA A 14 -37.07 8.04 -14.71
C ALA A 14 -37.55 9.34 -15.39
N VAL A 15 -36.65 10.32 -15.54
CA VAL A 15 -36.83 11.43 -16.50
C VAL A 15 -35.62 11.47 -17.42
N LEU A 16 -35.94 11.31 -18.71
CA LEU A 16 -35.08 11.33 -19.88
C LEU A 16 -34.71 12.78 -20.27
N ALA A 17 -33.48 12.91 -20.76
CA ALA A 17 -32.89 13.89 -21.67
C ALA A 17 -33.75 15.06 -22.25
N LEU A 18 -33.16 16.26 -22.29
CA LEU A 18 -32.87 17.04 -23.52
C LEU A 18 -32.27 18.43 -23.19
N GLY A 19 -31.18 18.81 -23.88
CA GLY A 19 -30.78 20.22 -24.03
C GLY A 19 -29.29 20.54 -23.93
N LEU A 20 -28.49 20.15 -24.96
CA LEU A 20 -27.19 20.77 -25.27
C LEU A 20 -27.39 22.22 -25.79
N PRO A 21 -26.35 23.06 -25.76
CA PRO A 21 -25.62 23.22 -27.03
C PRO A 21 -24.09 23.09 -26.92
N PHE A 22 -23.57 22.67 -28.07
CA PHE A 22 -22.19 22.52 -28.51
C PHE A 22 -21.29 23.74 -28.29
N VAL A 23 -20.02 23.49 -27.95
CA VAL A 23 -18.73 23.94 -28.54
C VAL A 23 -17.64 23.29 -27.65
N GLY A 24 -16.60 22.56 -28.05
CA GLY A 24 -16.02 22.15 -29.32
C GLY A 24 -14.66 21.48 -29.02
N GLY A 25 -14.26 20.48 -29.83
CA GLY A 25 -12.92 19.87 -29.91
C GLY A 25 -12.66 18.78 -28.87
N GLY A 26 -12.42 17.51 -29.19
CA GLY A 26 -11.90 16.91 -30.41
C GLY A 26 -10.89 15.84 -29.99
N GLY A 27 -11.39 14.72 -29.45
CA GLY A 27 -10.57 13.54 -29.13
C GLY A 27 -10.23 12.75 -30.41
N PRO A 28 -9.11 12.01 -30.43
CA PRO A 28 -8.69 11.26 -31.60
C PRO A 28 -9.64 10.08 -31.87
N ALA A 29 -10.06 9.93 -33.11
CA ALA A 29 -10.86 8.80 -33.59
C ALA A 29 -9.98 7.57 -33.81
N SER A 30 -10.39 6.46 -33.21
CA SER A 30 -9.91 5.10 -33.50
C SER A 30 -10.44 4.68 -34.87
N GLY A 31 -9.60 4.63 -35.91
CA GLY A 31 -10.07 4.22 -37.24
C GLY A 31 -9.09 4.25 -38.40
N THR A 32 -7.84 4.66 -38.24
CA THR A 32 -6.84 4.64 -39.31
C THR A 32 -5.64 3.78 -38.94
N SER A 33 -5.42 2.74 -39.74
CA SER A 33 -4.19 1.97 -39.76
C SER A 33 -3.05 2.90 -40.19
N ALA A 34 -2.05 3.12 -39.32
CA ALA A 34 -0.81 3.74 -39.73
C ALA A 34 0.04 2.70 -40.45
N HIS A 35 0.26 2.88 -41.75
CA HIS A 35 1.31 2.18 -42.47
C HIS A 35 2.63 2.90 -42.20
N ALA A 36 3.61 2.19 -41.62
CA ALA A 36 4.98 2.66 -41.61
C ALA A 36 5.58 2.37 -43.00
N GLU A 37 5.87 3.42 -43.76
CA GLU A 37 6.66 3.29 -44.98
C GLU A 37 8.10 2.95 -44.58
N GLY A 38 8.50 1.70 -44.82
CA GLY A 38 9.84 1.20 -44.57
C GLY A 38 10.82 1.73 -45.61
N GLY A 39 11.15 3.02 -45.52
CA GLY A 39 12.34 3.56 -46.18
C GLY A 39 13.57 3.10 -45.40
N ALA A 40 14.49 2.38 -46.05
CA ALA A 40 15.77 1.99 -45.46
C ALA A 40 16.65 3.23 -45.21
N MET A 41 16.44 3.92 -44.09
CA MET A 41 17.42 4.88 -43.58
C MET A 41 18.57 4.11 -42.95
N LEU A 42 19.63 3.92 -43.74
CA LEU A 42 20.92 3.52 -43.20
C LEU A 42 21.48 4.66 -42.34
N PRO A 43 22.04 4.39 -41.15
CA PRO A 43 22.65 5.43 -40.33
C PRO A 43 23.86 6.04 -41.06
N VAL A 44 23.82 7.35 -41.28
CA VAL A 44 24.93 8.13 -41.83
C VAL A 44 25.90 8.45 -40.69
N ALA A 45 27.15 8.02 -40.82
CA ALA A 45 28.21 8.37 -39.87
C ALA A 45 28.48 9.89 -39.89
N ALA A 46 28.74 10.47 -38.72
CA ALA A 46 28.93 11.91 -38.48
C ALA A 46 30.13 12.57 -39.21
N THR A 47 30.84 11.82 -40.04
CA THR A 47 31.95 12.31 -40.88
C THR A 47 31.58 12.46 -42.36
N SER A 48 30.31 12.27 -42.73
CA SER A 48 29.88 12.40 -44.13
C SER A 48 29.69 13.87 -44.51
N PRO A 49 30.41 14.41 -45.53
CA PRO A 49 30.19 15.78 -45.99
C PRO A 49 28.84 15.84 -46.72
N VAL A 50 27.83 16.41 -46.07
CA VAL A 50 26.57 16.76 -46.73
C VAL A 50 26.84 18.01 -47.56
N ALA A 51 27.05 17.81 -48.88
CA ALA A 51 27.03 18.89 -49.85
C ALA A 51 25.60 19.43 -49.95
N THR A 52 25.35 20.60 -49.36
CA THR A 52 24.09 21.31 -49.51
C THR A 52 24.02 21.91 -50.92
N THR A 53 23.04 21.46 -51.69
CA THR A 53 22.72 22.02 -53.01
C THR A 53 22.08 23.40 -52.83
N GLY A 54 22.87 24.47 -52.91
CA GLY A 54 22.31 25.81 -52.74
C GLY A 54 23.25 27.01 -52.87
N ARG A 55 23.94 27.17 -54.01
CA ARG A 55 24.18 28.48 -54.68
C ARG A 55 25.06 28.27 -55.92
N VAL A 56 24.62 28.82 -57.05
CA VAL A 56 25.43 28.93 -58.26
C VAL A 56 26.46 30.04 -58.02
N GLY A 57 27.70 29.64 -57.79
CA GLY A 57 28.86 30.51 -57.64
C GLY A 57 30.11 29.76 -58.09
N ASP A 58 30.74 30.28 -59.14
CA ASP A 58 32.04 29.96 -59.74
C ASP A 58 32.73 28.65 -59.33
N THR A 59 32.49 27.58 -60.09
CA THR A 59 33.02 26.22 -59.87
C THR A 59 34.52 26.05 -60.18
N ALA A 60 35.22 27.09 -60.64
CA ALA A 60 36.65 27.00 -60.97
C ALA A 60 37.57 27.15 -59.75
N SER A 61 37.12 27.83 -58.68
CA SER A 61 37.97 28.17 -57.53
C SER A 61 37.87 27.18 -56.35
N ALA A 62 36.95 26.22 -56.40
CA ALA A 62 36.78 25.21 -55.35
C ALA A 62 37.53 23.88 -55.61
N LEU A 63 38.03 23.66 -56.84
CA LEU A 63 38.77 22.45 -57.22
C LEU A 63 40.26 22.47 -56.82
N ALA A 64 40.79 23.62 -56.37
CA ALA A 64 42.20 23.75 -55.99
C ALA A 64 42.50 23.40 -54.52
N ALA A 65 41.50 23.11 -53.68
CA ALA A 65 41.69 23.01 -52.23
C ALA A 65 41.67 21.60 -51.64
N VAL A 66 41.31 20.54 -52.38
CA VAL A 66 41.35 19.17 -51.86
C VAL A 66 41.70 18.17 -52.96
N ALA A 67 42.97 18.10 -53.32
CA ALA A 67 43.54 16.92 -53.96
C ALA A 67 44.14 16.05 -52.86
N ILE A 68 43.34 15.15 -52.29
CA ILE A 68 43.86 14.05 -51.47
C ILE A 68 44.01 12.87 -52.43
N ALA A 69 45.25 12.39 -52.59
CA ALA A 69 45.55 11.20 -53.37
C ALA A 69 44.79 10.02 -52.76
N VAL A 70 43.95 9.36 -53.58
CA VAL A 70 43.33 8.09 -53.19
C VAL A 70 44.35 6.99 -53.48
N GLU A 71 45.18 6.65 -52.50
CA GLU A 71 45.80 5.32 -52.48
C GLU A 71 44.69 4.31 -52.21
N SER A 72 44.47 3.41 -53.16
CA SER A 72 43.56 2.28 -52.99
C SER A 72 44.27 1.20 -52.18
N ASP A 73 44.29 1.36 -50.87
CA ASP A 73 44.70 0.28 -49.97
C ASP A 73 43.57 -0.77 -49.93
N ALA A 74 43.93 -2.02 -50.23
CA ALA A 74 43.00 -3.14 -50.24
C ALA A 74 42.33 -3.28 -48.86
N LEU A 75 41.00 -3.41 -48.84
CA LEU A 75 40.23 -3.64 -47.61
C LEU A 75 40.79 -4.88 -46.86
N PRO A 76 41.17 -4.76 -45.58
CA PRO A 76 41.65 -5.90 -44.83
C PRO A 76 40.55 -6.96 -44.68
N ALA A 77 40.95 -8.23 -44.71
CA ALA A 77 40.06 -9.37 -44.55
C ALA A 77 39.21 -9.23 -43.28
N LYS A 78 37.92 -9.57 -43.40
CA LYS A 78 36.92 -9.49 -42.32
C LYS A 78 37.45 -10.28 -41.10
N PRO A 79 37.64 -9.66 -39.92
CA PRO A 79 38.15 -10.36 -38.76
C PRO A 79 37.15 -11.45 -38.32
N GLU A 80 37.69 -12.61 -37.93
CA GLU A 80 36.92 -13.75 -37.45
C GLU A 80 36.19 -13.35 -36.15
N ARG A 81 34.85 -13.46 -36.14
CA ARG A 81 34.03 -13.11 -34.98
C ARG A 81 34.27 -14.13 -33.87
N ASP A 82 34.89 -13.72 -32.77
CA ASP A 82 34.99 -14.54 -31.57
C ASP A 82 33.61 -14.63 -30.88
N LEU A 83 32.91 -15.75 -31.11
CA LEU A 83 31.58 -16.02 -30.56
C LEU A 83 31.59 -16.27 -29.04
N ARG A 84 32.75 -16.25 -28.38
CA ARG A 84 32.86 -16.33 -26.91
C ARG A 84 32.70 -14.96 -26.25
N VAL A 85 32.81 -13.87 -27.02
CA VAL A 85 32.73 -12.52 -26.51
C VAL A 85 31.47 -11.87 -27.04
N ASP A 86 30.48 -11.76 -26.18
CA ASP A 86 29.21 -11.10 -26.45
C ASP A 86 29.41 -9.58 -26.54
N SER A 87 29.80 -9.11 -27.73
CA SER A 87 30.13 -7.71 -28.00
C SER A 87 28.88 -6.84 -28.23
N GLU A 88 27.71 -7.47 -28.34
CA GLU A 88 26.40 -6.84 -28.56
C GLU A 88 25.73 -6.36 -27.26
N HIS A 89 26.29 -6.71 -26.10
CA HIS A 89 25.81 -6.24 -24.79
C HIS A 89 26.65 -5.11 -24.18
N LEU A 90 27.73 -4.65 -24.82
CA LEU A 90 28.59 -3.57 -24.31
C LEU A 90 27.86 -2.22 -24.18
N ALA A 91 26.79 -2.00 -24.94
CA ALA A 91 25.96 -0.80 -24.88
C ALA A 91 24.77 -0.92 -23.91
N GLN A 92 24.53 -2.10 -23.31
CA GLN A 92 23.50 -2.24 -22.30
C GLN A 92 24.04 -1.69 -20.98
N LYS A 93 23.49 -0.56 -20.53
CA LYS A 93 23.69 -0.11 -19.15
C LYS A 93 23.43 -1.31 -18.22
N PRO A 94 24.30 -1.59 -17.24
CA PRO A 94 24.07 -2.67 -16.30
C PRO A 94 22.64 -2.59 -15.79
N VAL A 95 21.82 -3.61 -16.09
CA VAL A 95 20.49 -3.68 -15.51
C VAL A 95 20.74 -3.72 -14.00
N PRO A 96 20.27 -2.73 -13.22
CA PRO A 96 20.44 -2.77 -11.78
C PRO A 96 19.88 -4.11 -11.31
N LYS A 97 20.73 -4.97 -10.76
CA LYS A 97 20.26 -6.20 -10.13
C LYS A 97 19.18 -5.77 -9.15
N PRO A 98 17.94 -6.30 -9.25
CA PRO A 98 16.91 -5.98 -8.28
C PRO A 98 17.50 -6.21 -6.90
N VAL A 99 17.60 -5.15 -6.09
CA VAL A 99 18.02 -5.29 -4.71
C VAL A 99 16.93 -6.09 -4.02
N VAL A 100 17.17 -7.38 -3.83
CA VAL A 100 16.27 -8.25 -3.07
C VAL A 100 16.46 -7.85 -1.62
N ILE A 101 15.71 -6.85 -1.16
CA ILE A 101 15.66 -6.52 0.27
C ILE A 101 15.04 -7.74 0.97
N PRO A 102 15.75 -8.38 1.93
CA PRO A 102 15.24 -9.55 2.60
C PRO A 102 13.91 -9.22 3.27
N GLN A 103 12.85 -9.87 2.81
CA GLN A 103 11.50 -9.64 3.32
C GLN A 103 11.24 -10.48 4.58
N SER A 104 10.65 -9.84 5.60
CA SER A 104 10.14 -10.55 6.76
C SER A 104 9.12 -11.63 6.34
N PRO A 105 8.94 -12.70 7.12
CA PRO A 105 7.92 -13.71 6.81
C PRO A 105 6.52 -13.11 6.63
N ALA A 106 6.17 -12.08 7.40
CA ALA A 106 4.90 -11.38 7.30
C ALA A 106 4.78 -10.54 6.01
N ALA A 107 5.86 -9.90 5.57
CA ALA A 107 5.91 -9.18 4.29
C ALA A 107 5.71 -10.13 3.10
N ARG A 108 6.43 -11.26 3.09
CA ARG A 108 6.28 -12.31 2.08
C ARG A 108 4.87 -12.84 2.02
N ARG A 109 4.31 -13.25 3.17
CA ARG A 109 2.94 -13.74 3.27
C ARG A 109 1.91 -12.71 2.79
N SER A 110 2.17 -11.43 3.02
CA SER A 110 1.25 -10.37 2.59
C SER A 110 1.29 -10.09 1.09
N GLY A 111 2.34 -10.52 0.36
CA GLY A 111 2.53 -10.18 -1.06
C GLY A 111 3.21 -8.82 -1.29
N THR A 112 4.17 -8.43 -0.43
CA THR A 112 4.83 -7.12 -0.53
C THR A 112 5.65 -6.98 -1.81
N ALA A 113 6.38 -8.01 -2.23
CA ALA A 113 7.23 -7.94 -3.43
C ALA A 113 6.39 -7.68 -4.69
N GLU A 114 5.26 -8.37 -4.79
CA GLU A 114 4.32 -8.30 -5.90
C GLU A 114 3.69 -6.91 -5.96
N ARG A 115 3.30 -6.32 -4.82
CA ARG A 115 2.80 -4.93 -4.78
C ARG A 115 3.85 -3.91 -5.19
N VAL A 116 5.09 -4.07 -4.72
CA VAL A 116 6.20 -3.18 -5.10
C VAL A 116 6.39 -3.24 -6.62
N ALA A 117 6.52 -4.45 -7.17
CA ALA A 117 6.74 -4.68 -8.59
C ALA A 117 5.58 -4.12 -9.44
N ALA A 118 4.32 -4.34 -9.01
CA ALA A 118 3.14 -3.83 -9.70
C ALA A 118 3.13 -2.29 -9.75
N ARG A 119 3.47 -1.60 -8.65
CA ARG A 119 3.56 -0.13 -8.65
C ARG A 119 4.70 0.37 -9.52
N GLN A 120 5.88 -0.25 -9.43
CA GLN A 120 7.03 0.11 -10.27
C GLN A 120 6.73 -0.07 -11.77
N ALA A 121 6.07 -1.17 -12.15
CA ALA A 121 5.61 -1.41 -13.52
C ALA A 121 4.60 -0.36 -14.00
N ALA A 122 3.81 0.21 -13.09
CA ALA A 122 2.91 1.33 -13.37
C ALA A 122 3.58 2.71 -13.28
N GLY A 123 4.91 2.80 -13.10
CA GLY A 123 5.65 4.05 -12.94
C GLY A 123 5.38 4.77 -11.61
N GLN A 124 4.87 4.06 -10.61
CA GLN A 124 4.49 4.60 -9.30
C GLN A 124 5.44 4.12 -8.20
N SER A 125 5.55 4.94 -7.14
CA SER A 125 6.19 4.57 -5.89
C SER A 125 5.19 3.98 -4.90
N CYS A 126 5.68 3.28 -3.88
CA CYS A 126 4.87 2.92 -2.71
C CYS A 126 4.38 4.17 -1.98
N PRO A 127 3.21 4.12 -1.31
CA PRO A 127 2.67 5.25 -0.59
C PRO A 127 3.60 5.69 0.54
N GLY A 128 3.62 6.99 0.83
CA GLY A 128 4.36 7.57 1.95
C GLY A 128 3.57 7.54 3.26
N ASN A 129 4.23 7.91 4.36
CA ASN A 129 3.57 8.10 5.65
C ASN A 129 2.53 9.23 5.57
N VAL A 130 1.43 9.05 6.31
CA VAL A 130 0.40 10.08 6.50
C VAL A 130 0.63 10.83 7.80
N GLY A 131 0.40 12.13 7.79
CA GLY A 131 0.44 12.98 8.97
C GLY A 131 -0.89 13.04 9.72
N GLY A 132 -0.90 13.78 10.83
CA GLY A 132 -2.07 14.04 11.65
C GLY A 132 -2.11 13.24 12.96
N SER A 133 -3.22 13.40 13.67
CA SER A 133 -3.44 12.80 14.99
C SER A 133 -4.74 12.03 15.04
N THR A 134 -4.80 11.07 15.94
CA THR A 134 -6.05 10.38 16.27
C THR A 134 -6.98 11.30 17.08
N PRO A 135 -8.30 11.06 17.11
CA PRO A 135 -9.26 11.85 17.90
C PRO A 135 -9.09 11.75 19.42
N GLY A 136 -8.23 10.86 19.90
CA GLY A 136 -8.00 10.61 21.32
C GLY A 136 -8.85 9.47 21.90
N ALA A 137 -8.49 9.09 23.12
CA ALA A 137 -9.16 8.08 23.95
C ALA A 137 -9.24 8.58 25.40
N PRO A 138 -10.26 8.17 26.17
CA PRO A 138 -10.61 8.83 27.43
C PRO A 138 -9.68 8.48 28.60
N GLY A 139 -8.93 7.38 28.53
CA GLY A 139 -8.02 6.97 29.62
C GLY A 139 -8.73 6.70 30.94
N ILE A 140 -9.94 6.12 30.89
CA ILE A 140 -10.72 5.84 32.11
C ILE A 140 -10.09 4.71 32.92
N THR A 141 -10.40 4.64 34.21
CA THR A 141 -10.07 3.49 35.06
C THR A 141 -11.35 2.71 35.34
N SER A 142 -11.30 1.38 35.23
CA SER A 142 -12.43 0.52 35.54
C SER A 142 -12.73 0.46 37.04
N ALA A 143 -13.88 -0.11 37.42
CA ALA A 143 -14.25 -0.26 38.82
C ALA A 143 -13.27 -1.16 39.61
N GLY A 144 -12.67 -2.15 38.94
CA GLY A 144 -11.61 -3.01 39.49
C GLY A 144 -10.22 -2.38 39.49
N GLY A 145 -10.06 -1.12 39.08
CA GLY A 145 -8.78 -0.41 39.08
C GLY A 145 -7.90 -0.65 37.86
N VAL A 146 -8.41 -1.27 36.79
CA VAL A 146 -7.68 -1.50 35.54
C VAL A 146 -7.63 -0.21 34.72
N GLY A 147 -6.45 0.18 34.26
CA GLY A 147 -6.28 1.38 33.44
C GLY A 147 -6.78 1.17 32.01
N GLY A 148 -7.53 2.12 31.47
CA GLY A 148 -8.10 2.07 30.12
C GLY A 148 -7.22 2.67 29.04
N THR A 149 -7.78 2.78 27.84
CA THR A 149 -7.11 3.20 26.62
C THR A 149 -6.77 4.67 26.70
N THR A 150 -5.48 4.99 26.68
CA THR A 150 -5.02 6.39 26.66
C THR A 150 -4.93 6.91 25.23
N SER A 151 -4.94 8.24 25.09
CA SER A 151 -4.70 8.88 23.78
C SER A 151 -3.29 8.55 23.24
N ALA A 152 -2.31 8.29 24.11
CA ALA A 152 -0.98 7.86 23.72
C ALA A 152 -0.96 6.43 23.16
N ASP A 153 -1.74 5.52 23.75
CA ASP A 153 -1.91 4.16 23.22
C ASP A 153 -2.50 4.18 21.82
N LEU A 154 -3.60 4.92 21.63
CA LEU A 154 -4.27 5.05 20.32
C LEU A 154 -3.35 5.68 19.27
N GLN A 155 -2.65 6.77 19.62
CA GLN A 155 -1.72 7.44 18.71
C GLN A 155 -0.53 6.54 18.34
N SER A 156 0.06 5.85 19.31
CA SER A 156 1.20 4.94 19.06
C SER A 156 0.80 3.74 18.21
N PHE A 157 -0.39 3.18 18.45
CA PHE A 157 -0.97 2.14 17.60
C PHE A 157 -1.17 2.62 16.16
N ALA A 158 -1.84 3.76 15.97
CA ALA A 158 -2.14 4.30 14.64
C ALA A 158 -0.87 4.59 13.83
N ALA A 159 0.13 5.22 14.47
CA ALA A 159 1.41 5.53 13.83
C ALA A 159 2.13 4.25 13.39
N GLN A 160 2.27 3.26 14.27
CA GLN A 160 2.94 2.00 13.94
C GLN A 160 2.16 1.20 12.89
N TYR A 161 0.83 1.16 12.99
CA TYR A 161 -0.02 0.47 12.04
C TYR A 161 0.18 1.01 10.63
N ASN A 162 0.17 2.33 10.46
CA ASN A 162 0.43 2.96 9.15
C ASN A 162 1.88 2.81 8.70
N ALA A 163 2.86 2.89 9.60
CA ALA A 163 4.25 2.62 9.26
C ALA A 163 4.43 1.19 8.70
N ILE A 164 3.77 0.19 9.29
CA ILE A 164 3.75 -1.19 8.78
C ILE A 164 3.10 -1.24 7.40
N ARG A 165 1.97 -0.54 7.18
CA ARG A 165 1.30 -0.51 5.87
C ARG A 165 2.21 0.06 4.79
N VAL A 166 2.79 1.22 5.05
CA VAL A 166 3.71 1.92 4.13
C VAL A 166 4.94 1.07 3.83
N ALA A 167 5.58 0.49 4.85
CA ALA A 167 6.72 -0.40 4.68
C ALA A 167 6.42 -1.65 3.83
N ASN A 168 5.14 -2.01 3.67
CA ASN A 168 4.67 -3.14 2.88
C ASN A 168 3.88 -2.71 1.63
N CYS A 169 4.02 -1.45 1.21
CA CYS A 169 3.39 -0.86 0.03
C CYS A 169 1.86 -0.97 0.01
N LEU A 170 1.25 -0.93 1.19
CA LEU A 170 -0.19 -0.82 1.40
C LEU A 170 -0.56 0.64 1.62
N GLU A 171 -1.71 1.06 1.09
CA GLU A 171 -2.24 2.42 1.31
C GLU A 171 -2.50 2.66 2.80
N PRO A 172 -1.99 3.74 3.40
CA PRO A 172 -2.24 4.05 4.81
C PRO A 172 -3.70 4.42 5.08
N VAL A 173 -4.16 4.20 6.32
CA VAL A 173 -5.46 4.68 6.80
C VAL A 173 -5.29 6.13 7.25
N PRO A 174 -6.23 7.07 6.95
CA PRO A 174 -6.18 8.41 7.53
C PRO A 174 -6.06 8.38 9.06
N MET A 175 -5.19 9.20 9.65
CA MET A 175 -4.97 9.19 11.11
C MET A 175 -6.25 9.47 11.91
N SER A 176 -7.15 10.29 11.36
CA SER A 176 -8.47 10.57 11.94
C SER A 176 -9.40 9.35 11.97
N ASN A 177 -9.13 8.30 11.18
CA ASN A 177 -9.97 7.10 11.11
C ASN A 177 -9.52 5.98 12.08
N PHE A 178 -8.50 6.21 12.90
CA PHE A 178 -8.23 5.37 14.05
C PHE A 178 -9.08 5.84 15.21
N ARG A 179 -9.97 4.97 15.69
CA ARG A 179 -11.01 5.34 16.67
C ARG A 179 -10.85 4.50 17.92
N TYR A 180 -10.91 5.16 19.07
CA TYR A 180 -11.18 4.49 20.33
C TYR A 180 -12.53 3.75 20.26
N ASP A 181 -12.59 2.55 20.84
CA ASP A 181 -13.79 1.73 20.86
C ASP A 181 -14.15 1.27 22.28
N ALA A 182 -15.13 1.95 22.87
CA ALA A 182 -15.59 1.68 24.24
C ALA A 182 -16.18 0.27 24.41
N CYS A 183 -16.74 -0.31 23.36
CA CYS A 183 -17.31 -1.65 23.45
C CYS A 183 -16.20 -2.70 23.55
N MET A 184 -15.12 -2.55 22.77
CA MET A 184 -13.94 -3.42 22.91
C MET A 184 -13.21 -3.18 24.25
N GLU A 185 -13.12 -1.93 24.72
CA GLU A 185 -12.53 -1.64 26.03
C GLU A 185 -13.29 -2.32 27.17
N ALA A 186 -14.63 -2.29 27.15
CA ALA A 186 -15.46 -2.98 28.14
C ALA A 186 -15.19 -4.49 28.16
N ARG A 187 -14.96 -5.12 26.99
CA ARG A 187 -14.56 -6.53 26.90
C ARG A 187 -13.20 -6.76 27.55
N LEU A 188 -12.24 -5.88 27.29
CA LEU A 188 -10.90 -5.99 27.85
C LEU A 188 -10.87 -5.80 29.37
N PHE A 189 -11.65 -4.87 29.92
CA PHE A 189 -11.83 -4.75 31.36
C PHE A 189 -12.45 -6.01 31.95
N TRP A 190 -13.47 -6.56 31.31
CA TRP A 190 -14.07 -7.82 31.75
C TRP A 190 -13.08 -8.98 31.75
N ILE A 191 -12.14 -9.04 30.80
CA ILE A 191 -11.08 -10.06 30.84
C ILE A 191 -10.09 -9.75 31.96
N ALA A 192 -9.67 -8.48 32.09
CA ALA A 192 -8.65 -8.05 33.04
C ALA A 192 -9.09 -8.13 34.50
N GLU A 193 -10.39 -8.02 34.77
CA GLU A 193 -10.94 -8.08 36.13
C GLU A 193 -11.34 -9.50 36.55
N ASP A 194 -11.01 -10.53 35.77
CA ASP A 194 -11.21 -11.92 36.19
C ASP A 194 -10.37 -12.20 37.45
N PRO A 195 -10.96 -12.72 38.55
CA PRO A 195 -10.25 -12.86 39.82
C PRO A 195 -9.27 -14.05 39.84
N SER A 196 -9.15 -14.80 38.75
CA SER A 196 -8.24 -15.94 38.65
C SER A 196 -6.77 -15.48 38.67
N PRO A 197 -5.88 -16.14 39.41
CA PRO A 197 -4.44 -15.88 39.33
C PRO A 197 -3.81 -16.37 38.01
N ASP A 198 -4.53 -17.15 37.18
CA ASP A 198 -4.07 -17.51 35.84
C ASP A 198 -4.35 -16.36 34.86
N VAL A 199 -3.29 -15.76 34.32
CA VAL A 199 -3.36 -14.66 33.35
C VAL A 199 -4.06 -15.03 32.04
N ASN A 200 -4.21 -16.32 31.75
CA ASN A 200 -4.94 -16.83 30.59
C ASN A 200 -6.42 -17.14 30.90
N SER A 201 -6.84 -17.02 32.15
CA SER A 201 -8.24 -17.14 32.51
C SER A 201 -9.05 -15.99 31.91
N ALA A 202 -10.28 -16.29 31.49
CA ALA A 202 -11.14 -15.40 30.69
C ALA A 202 -10.54 -14.91 29.36
N TRP A 203 -9.27 -15.21 29.05
CA TRP A 203 -8.59 -14.78 27.84
C TRP A 203 -9.13 -15.51 26.62
N GLY A 204 -9.85 -14.77 25.78
CA GLY A 204 -10.32 -15.28 24.49
C GLY A 204 -11.49 -14.50 23.90
N HIS A 205 -11.87 -14.95 22.72
CA HIS A 205 -13.00 -14.45 21.95
C HIS A 205 -14.35 -14.70 22.65
N ASN A 206 -15.43 -14.19 22.06
CA ASN A 206 -16.77 -14.43 22.58
C ASN A 206 -17.05 -15.92 22.81
N GLY A 207 -17.60 -16.24 23.98
CA GLY A 207 -17.84 -17.61 24.43
C GLY A 207 -16.87 -18.13 25.48
N THR A 208 -15.71 -17.47 25.68
CA THR A 208 -14.83 -17.78 26.82
C THR A 208 -15.51 -17.36 28.13
N PRO A 209 -15.65 -18.27 29.12
CA PRO A 209 -16.20 -17.94 30.43
C PRO A 209 -15.16 -17.26 31.34
N ARG A 210 -15.63 -16.47 32.30
CA ARG A 210 -14.84 -16.03 33.45
C ARG A 210 -14.81 -17.09 34.54
N SER A 211 -13.76 -17.05 35.37
CA SER A 211 -13.58 -17.96 36.50
C SER A 211 -14.66 -17.80 37.58
N ASP A 212 -15.19 -16.59 37.74
CA ASP A 212 -16.25 -16.26 38.71
C ASP A 212 -17.66 -16.35 38.13
N GLY A 213 -17.80 -16.77 36.87
CA GLY A 213 -19.09 -16.88 36.20
C GLY A 213 -19.73 -15.55 35.82
N ALA A 214 -19.04 -14.40 35.94
CA ALA A 214 -19.60 -13.12 35.54
C ALA A 214 -19.95 -13.12 34.04
N PRO A 215 -21.13 -12.62 33.65
CA PRO A 215 -21.59 -12.67 32.26
C PRO A 215 -20.71 -11.82 31.34
N ALA A 216 -20.48 -12.28 30.12
CA ALA A 216 -19.65 -11.59 29.14
C ALA A 216 -20.22 -10.20 28.78
N VAL A 217 -19.34 -9.19 28.74
CA VAL A 217 -19.67 -7.83 28.29
C VAL A 217 -18.71 -7.37 27.18
N GLY A 218 -19.13 -6.34 26.44
CA GLY A 218 -18.34 -5.68 25.40
C GLY A 218 -18.34 -6.38 24.04
N CYS A 219 -17.45 -5.91 23.16
CA CYS A 219 -17.31 -6.34 21.77
C CYS A 219 -16.01 -7.10 21.55
N ASP A 220 -16.03 -8.05 20.63
CA ASP A 220 -14.86 -8.83 20.22
C ASP A 220 -14.01 -8.09 19.18
N GLY A 221 -12.77 -8.55 19.02
CA GLY A 221 -11.78 -8.03 18.08
C GLY A 221 -10.56 -8.94 17.96
N ASN A 222 -9.55 -8.50 17.22
CA ASN A 222 -8.25 -9.16 17.24
C ASN A 222 -7.59 -8.89 18.58
N LEU A 223 -7.30 -9.94 19.36
CA LEU A 223 -6.78 -9.81 20.72
C LEU A 223 -5.25 -9.91 20.74
N ALA A 224 -4.60 -9.14 21.60
CA ALA A 224 -3.20 -9.28 21.93
C ALA A 224 -2.96 -8.96 23.41
N GLY A 225 -2.16 -9.77 24.10
CA GLY A 225 -1.91 -9.65 25.53
C GLY A 225 -0.42 -9.77 25.88
N GLY A 226 -0.10 -9.49 27.14
CA GLY A 226 1.23 -9.73 27.72
C GLY A 226 1.94 -8.48 28.23
N SER A 227 3.08 -8.72 28.90
CA SER A 227 3.93 -7.68 29.47
C SER A 227 4.71 -6.88 28.42
N GLY A 228 4.97 -5.61 28.71
CA GLY A 228 5.76 -4.71 27.85
C GLY A 228 5.04 -4.30 26.56
N ASN A 229 3.72 -4.45 26.52
CA ASN A 229 2.93 -4.06 25.37
C ASN A 229 2.66 -2.55 25.36
N SER A 230 2.73 -1.96 24.17
CA SER A 230 2.23 -0.62 23.84
C SER A 230 1.34 -0.74 22.60
N GLY A 231 0.62 0.33 22.24
CA GLY A 231 -0.12 0.38 20.97
C GLY A 231 0.74 -0.01 19.76
N ALA A 232 2.00 0.44 19.73
CA ALA A 232 2.93 0.08 18.67
C ALA A 232 3.30 -1.41 18.67
N THR A 233 3.62 -1.99 19.83
CA THR A 233 4.05 -3.40 19.86
C THR A 233 2.90 -4.36 19.51
N VAL A 234 1.67 -4.07 19.90
CA VAL A 234 0.50 -4.90 19.53
C VAL A 234 0.19 -4.80 18.04
N ALA A 235 0.36 -3.64 17.40
CA ALA A 235 0.28 -3.50 15.95
C ALA A 235 1.27 -4.45 15.24
N GLN A 236 2.53 -4.47 15.69
CA GLN A 236 3.54 -5.36 15.14
C GLN A 236 3.23 -6.84 15.37
N LYS A 237 2.70 -7.20 16.56
CA LYS A 237 2.27 -8.58 16.86
C LYS A 237 1.17 -9.04 15.90
N TRP A 238 0.15 -8.22 15.67
CA TRP A 238 -0.93 -8.56 14.73
C TRP A 238 -0.45 -8.65 13.28
N TRP A 239 0.48 -7.79 12.85
CA TRP A 239 1.09 -7.92 11.52
C TRP A 239 1.84 -9.25 11.35
N ASN A 240 2.58 -9.66 12.39
CA ASN A 240 3.38 -10.87 12.35
C ASN A 240 2.53 -12.15 12.34
N SER A 241 1.33 -12.11 12.90
CA SER A 241 0.40 -13.25 12.95
C SER A 241 -0.49 -13.34 11.69
N ALA A 242 -0.56 -14.51 11.06
CA ALA A 242 -1.25 -14.66 9.77
C ALA A 242 -2.76 -14.35 9.82
N SER A 243 -3.47 -14.85 10.84
CA SER A 243 -4.92 -14.63 10.99
C SER A 243 -5.23 -13.16 11.26
N HIS A 244 -4.52 -12.55 12.21
CA HIS A 244 -4.68 -11.15 12.59
C HIS A 244 -4.28 -10.20 11.44
N GLN A 245 -3.21 -10.51 10.70
CA GLN A 245 -2.82 -9.75 9.53
C GLN A 245 -3.91 -9.76 8.45
N LYS A 246 -4.50 -10.94 8.19
CA LYS A 246 -5.57 -11.08 7.20
C LYS A 246 -6.83 -10.31 7.60
N SER A 247 -7.25 -10.40 8.86
CA SER A 247 -8.48 -9.76 9.35
C SER A 247 -8.33 -8.24 9.55
N LEU A 248 -7.20 -7.81 10.10
CA LEU A 248 -6.97 -6.44 10.54
C LEU A 248 -6.23 -5.61 9.49
N TYR A 249 -5.14 -6.10 8.88
CA TYR A 249 -4.40 -5.30 7.89
C TYR A 249 -4.95 -5.45 6.47
N ARG A 250 -5.68 -6.53 6.20
CA ARG A 250 -6.33 -6.81 4.91
C ARG A 250 -5.44 -6.46 3.70
N PRO A 251 -4.27 -7.10 3.55
CA PRO A 251 -3.29 -6.71 2.52
C PRO A 251 -3.79 -6.85 1.07
N THR A 252 -4.89 -7.56 0.86
CA THR A 252 -5.55 -7.75 -0.44
C THR A 252 -6.72 -6.79 -0.66
N TYR A 253 -7.02 -5.87 0.28
CA TYR A 253 -8.07 -4.88 0.11
C TYR A 253 -7.66 -3.84 -0.93
N SER A 254 -8.49 -3.65 -1.95
CA SER A 254 -8.26 -2.73 -3.07
C SER A 254 -9.19 -1.50 -3.07
N GLY A 255 -10.08 -1.39 -2.08
CA GLY A 255 -10.98 -0.24 -1.96
C GLY A 255 -10.28 1.01 -1.40
N SER A 256 -11.00 2.11 -1.34
CA SER A 256 -10.49 3.35 -0.74
C SER A 256 -10.25 3.18 0.76
N MET A 257 -9.12 3.69 1.24
CA MET A 257 -8.79 3.77 2.67
C MET A 257 -9.52 4.92 3.37
N GLY A 258 -10.11 5.86 2.63
CA GLY A 258 -10.86 6.98 3.20
C GLY A 258 -12.13 6.57 3.96
N GLY A 259 -12.74 5.46 3.55
CA GLY A 259 -13.93 4.87 4.22
C GLY A 259 -13.60 3.78 5.23
N VAL A 260 -12.32 3.51 5.51
CA VAL A 260 -11.89 2.49 6.46
C VAL A 260 -11.73 3.11 7.83
N VAL A 261 -12.29 2.46 8.85
CA VAL A 261 -12.07 2.78 10.27
C VAL A 261 -11.29 1.64 10.91
N ILE A 262 -10.27 1.98 11.70
CA ILE A 262 -9.61 1.01 12.58
C ILE A 262 -10.01 1.34 14.01
N CYS A 263 -10.83 0.49 14.59
CA CYS A 263 -11.23 0.60 15.99
C CYS A 263 -10.13 -0.04 16.86
N PHE A 264 -9.83 0.56 18.00
CA PHE A 264 -8.79 0.11 18.92
C PHE A 264 -9.19 0.36 20.38
N ALA A 265 -8.82 -0.58 21.24
CA ALA A 265 -8.86 -0.43 22.69
C ALA A 265 -7.66 -1.16 23.32
N MET A 266 -7.21 -0.67 24.47
CA MET A 266 -6.11 -1.24 25.24
C MET A 266 -6.31 -0.96 26.71
N VAL A 267 -6.11 -1.96 27.55
CA VAL A 267 -6.19 -1.84 29.01
C VAL A 267 -4.89 -2.30 29.66
N HIS A 268 -4.56 -1.74 30.81
CA HIS A 268 -3.29 -1.90 31.52
C HIS A 268 -3.53 -2.40 32.95
N GLY A 269 -2.77 -3.41 33.34
CA GLY A 269 -2.98 -4.16 34.57
C GLY A 269 -4.11 -5.17 34.49
N GLY A 270 -4.52 -5.65 35.67
CA GLY A 270 -5.54 -6.66 35.83
C GLY A 270 -5.51 -7.26 37.23
N LEU A 271 -6.62 -7.89 37.60
CA LEU A 271 -6.77 -8.59 38.86
C LEU A 271 -6.34 -10.06 38.71
N PRO A 272 -5.95 -10.70 39.81
CA PRO A 272 -5.59 -10.09 41.08
C PRO A 272 -4.18 -9.45 41.09
N ASN A 273 -3.31 -9.82 40.14
CA ASN A 273 -1.86 -9.62 40.28
C ASN A 273 -1.16 -9.01 39.05
N ASP A 274 -1.91 -8.63 38.00
CA ASP A 274 -1.29 -8.09 36.79
C ASP A 274 -0.89 -6.63 37.04
N GLY A 275 0.42 -6.38 37.11
CA GLY A 275 0.95 -5.02 37.20
C GLY A 275 0.64 -4.20 35.95
N TYR A 276 0.72 -2.87 36.08
CA TYR A 276 0.42 -1.92 34.99
C TYR A 276 1.19 -2.20 33.68
N GLY A 277 2.38 -2.82 33.76
CA GLY A 277 3.16 -3.21 32.58
C GLY A 277 2.59 -4.39 31.77
N PHE A 278 1.58 -5.10 32.28
CA PHE A 278 0.82 -6.09 31.53
C PHE A 278 -0.35 -5.41 30.85
N ALA A 279 -0.51 -5.60 29.54
CA ALA A 279 -1.60 -4.97 28.81
C ALA A 279 -2.32 -5.96 27.89
N ARG A 280 -3.62 -5.70 27.72
CA ARG A 280 -4.53 -6.42 26.85
C ARG A 280 -5.08 -5.42 25.83
N ALA A 281 -5.04 -5.76 24.56
CA ALA A 281 -5.48 -4.89 23.47
C ALA A 281 -6.41 -5.63 22.52
N ALA A 282 -7.30 -4.86 21.89
CA ALA A 282 -8.24 -5.32 20.88
C ALA A 282 -8.27 -4.34 19.71
N ALA A 283 -8.33 -4.87 18.48
CA ALA A 283 -8.51 -4.05 17.29
C ALA A 283 -9.39 -4.71 16.24
N ARG A 284 -10.13 -3.91 15.48
CA ARG A 284 -10.93 -4.40 14.35
C ARG A 284 -10.92 -3.42 13.17
N TRP A 285 -11.01 -4.00 11.98
CA TRP A 285 -11.26 -3.26 10.76
C TRP A 285 -12.76 -3.07 10.57
N GLY A 286 -13.20 -1.82 10.40
CA GLY A 286 -14.59 -1.42 10.14
C GLY A 286 -14.72 -0.45 8.96
N GLY A 287 -15.94 0.06 8.78
CA GLY A 287 -16.25 1.12 7.82
C GLY A 287 -16.72 2.39 8.54
N CYS A 288 -16.56 3.55 7.88
CA CYS A 288 -17.13 4.84 8.30
C CYS A 288 -18.65 4.88 8.09
#